data_AF-A0A1M7RXQ1-F1
#
_entry.id   AF-A0A1M7RXQ1-F1
#
_cell.length_a   1.000
_cell.length_b   1.000
_cell.length_c   1.000
_cell.angle_alpha   90.00
_cell.angle_beta   90.00
_cell.angle_gamma   90.00
#
_symmetry.space_group_name_H-M   'P 1'
#
loop_
_entity.id
_entity.type
_entity.pdbx_description
1 polymer ?
#
loop_
_entity_poly.entity_id
_entity_poly.type
_entity_poly.pdbx_seq_one_letter_code
_entity_poly.pdbx_strand_id
1 'polypeptide(L)'
;MDSEQDISAEEPQDEAYAGVGVRLRTAREAEQLELSHIAAETRIPMRHLEAIEAGAFSTLPSRTYAIGFSRTYARAVGLDETAIADEVRLELADGGMQRLAAGSVMEPGDPAKLPSAPLAWFGAFAALVLAVGLIAFFSSRFGAGTGPAPLVAPLQDAAPLVVSARPEAATLAPATGGEVVFTALDDEVWVRIYEEGGERLLEKRMARDERYVLPADATDPRINTGRPDALAITVDGKSVAPLSDMPVMVSRVSVSAAALLARTAPTAVTVPTPAFTTPASTASASVRAPAPAVRSSPSPAVTAARAPAPAAQQDAAPPAARPAPLQTIAEPVPAPASTTVPVTVPGAIPTSASETSVADSGEDNSAG
;
A
#
# COMPACT_ATOMS: atom_id res chain seq x y z
N MET A 1 -14.05 -74.96 24.48
CA MET A 1 -14.83 -73.75 24.85
C MET A 1 -13.87 -72.63 24.65
N ASP A 2 -13.70 -72.35 23.37
CA ASP A 2 -12.67 -71.49 22.83
C ASP A 2 -13.36 -70.16 22.63
N SER A 3 -12.73 -69.10 23.10
CA SER A 3 -13.24 -67.75 22.97
C SER A 3 -12.05 -66.90 22.59
N GLU A 4 -11.70 -67.05 21.32
CA GLU A 4 -10.84 -66.16 20.58
C GLU A 4 -11.32 -64.73 20.84
N GLN A 5 -10.50 -63.95 21.56
CA GLN A 5 -10.72 -62.51 21.64
C GLN A 5 -10.31 -61.93 20.30
N ASP A 6 -11.31 -61.73 19.46
CA ASP A 6 -11.18 -61.08 18.17
C ASP A 6 -10.63 -59.66 18.38
N ILE A 7 -9.38 -59.45 18.00
CA ILE A 7 -8.71 -58.14 18.07
C ILE A 7 -9.20 -57.32 16.89
N SER A 8 -10.47 -56.90 16.97
CA SER A 8 -11.07 -55.96 16.04
C SER A 8 -10.28 -54.65 16.09
N ALA A 9 -9.49 -54.41 15.05
CA ALA A 9 -8.83 -53.13 14.85
C ALA A 9 -9.89 -52.07 14.57
N GLU A 10 -10.21 -51.26 15.57
CA GLU A 10 -10.86 -49.97 15.36
C GLU A 10 -9.88 -49.04 14.64
N GLU A 11 -9.82 -49.13 13.31
CA GLU A 11 -9.26 -48.04 12.50
C GLU A 11 -10.19 -46.81 12.65
N PRO A 12 -9.69 -45.67 13.15
CA PRO A 12 -10.54 -44.57 13.55
C PRO A 12 -11.15 -43.86 12.33
N GLN A 13 -12.47 -43.91 12.21
CA GLN A 13 -13.21 -43.19 11.16
C GLN A 13 -13.28 -41.66 11.40
N ASP A 14 -12.56 -41.14 12.40
CA ASP A 14 -12.46 -39.71 12.71
C ASP A 14 -11.57 -38.93 11.71
N GLU A 15 -10.65 -39.58 10.99
CA GLU A 15 -9.76 -38.87 10.05
C GLU A 15 -10.50 -38.24 8.87
N ALA A 16 -11.69 -38.74 8.52
CA ALA A 16 -12.49 -38.25 7.39
C ALA A 16 -13.16 -36.88 7.63
N TYR A 17 -13.21 -36.40 8.87
CA TYR A 17 -13.79 -35.09 9.25
C TYR A 17 -12.75 -34.10 9.78
N ALA A 18 -11.47 -34.43 9.71
CA ALA A 18 -10.38 -33.54 10.05
C ALA A 18 -10.25 -32.42 8.99
N GLY A 19 -10.90 -31.28 9.23
CA GLY A 19 -10.82 -30.09 8.37
C GLY A 19 -9.38 -29.59 8.18
N VAL A 20 -9.17 -28.70 7.19
CA VAL A 20 -7.82 -28.36 6.68
C VAL A 20 -6.83 -27.99 7.79
N GLY A 21 -7.28 -27.22 8.79
CA GLY A 21 -6.45 -26.81 9.92
C GLY A 21 -5.86 -27.98 10.71
N VAL A 22 -6.65 -29.03 10.93
CA VAL A 22 -6.21 -30.24 11.62
C VAL A 22 -5.18 -30.99 10.77
N ARG A 23 -5.42 -31.14 9.47
CA ARG A 23 -4.49 -31.82 8.56
C ARG A 23 -3.14 -31.10 8.44
N LEU A 24 -3.14 -29.77 8.41
CA LEU A 24 -1.91 -28.95 8.44
C LEU A 24 -1.16 -29.12 9.77
N ARG A 25 -1.86 -29.13 10.91
CA ARG A 25 -1.28 -29.42 12.23
C ARG A 25 -0.64 -30.81 12.27
N THR A 26 -1.37 -31.84 11.85
CA THR A 26 -0.88 -33.23 11.88
C THR A 26 0.37 -33.40 11.03
N ALA A 27 0.43 -32.77 9.85
CA ALA A 27 1.63 -32.78 9.00
C ALA A 27 2.82 -32.07 9.67
N ARG A 28 2.61 -30.87 10.25
CA ARG A 28 3.63 -30.16 11.04
C ARG A 28 4.18 -31.01 12.18
N GLU A 29 3.30 -31.69 12.91
CA GLU A 29 3.66 -32.51 14.08
C GLU A 29 4.36 -33.82 13.68
N ALA A 30 4.00 -34.41 12.53
CA ALA A 30 4.71 -35.54 11.94
C ALA A 30 6.16 -35.18 11.55
N GLU A 31 6.39 -33.95 11.08
CA GLU A 31 7.73 -33.42 10.82
C GLU A 31 8.46 -32.90 12.08
N GLN A 32 7.83 -32.99 13.25
CA GLN A 32 8.37 -32.51 14.54
C GLN A 32 8.68 -31.00 14.55
N LEU A 33 7.96 -30.22 13.75
CA LEU A 33 8.17 -28.78 13.64
C LEU A 33 7.32 -28.00 14.64
N GLU A 34 7.93 -27.01 15.30
CA GLU A 34 7.23 -26.03 16.10
C GLU A 34 6.50 -25.01 15.21
N LEU A 35 5.34 -24.51 15.65
CA LEU A 35 4.57 -23.52 14.87
C LEU A 35 5.35 -22.21 14.64
N SER A 36 6.28 -21.90 15.55
CA SER A 36 7.24 -20.80 15.42
C SER A 36 8.27 -21.00 14.30
N HIS A 37 8.61 -22.24 13.95
CA HIS A 37 9.49 -22.57 12.82
C HIS A 37 8.80 -22.24 11.50
N ILE A 38 7.56 -22.71 11.33
CA ILE A 38 6.72 -22.41 10.17
C ILE A 38 6.53 -20.88 10.03
N ALA A 39 6.31 -20.17 11.13
CA ALA A 39 6.18 -18.71 11.11
C ALA A 39 7.47 -18.00 10.63
N ALA A 40 8.64 -18.49 11.05
CA ALA A 40 9.93 -17.93 10.64
C ALA A 40 10.25 -18.21 9.16
N GLU A 41 9.96 -19.42 8.67
CA GLU A 41 10.19 -19.83 7.29
C GLU A 41 9.23 -19.14 6.31
N THR A 42 7.92 -19.27 6.55
CA THR A 42 6.87 -18.75 5.67
C THR A 42 6.68 -17.24 5.78
N ARG A 43 7.21 -16.62 6.84
CA ARG A 43 6.98 -15.21 7.24
C ARG A 43 5.51 -14.89 7.53
N ILE A 44 4.68 -15.89 7.80
CA ILE A 44 3.30 -15.71 8.23
C ILE A 44 3.29 -15.52 9.76
N PRO A 45 2.69 -14.44 10.30
CA PRO A 45 2.60 -14.23 11.75
C PRO A 45 1.94 -15.41 12.47
N MET A 46 2.51 -15.87 13.60
CA MET A 46 2.03 -17.04 14.36
C MET A 46 0.51 -17.03 14.60
N ARG A 47 -0.06 -15.89 15.03
CA ARG A 47 -1.51 -15.69 15.22
C ARG A 47 -2.39 -16.10 14.02
N HIS A 48 -1.86 -16.05 12.80
CA HIS A 48 -2.57 -16.43 11.59
C HIS A 48 -2.39 -17.92 11.27
N LEU A 49 -1.25 -18.52 11.61
CA LEU A 49 -1.05 -19.97 11.53
C LEU A 49 -1.88 -20.70 12.60
N GLU A 50 -1.93 -20.17 13.83
CA GLU A 50 -2.80 -20.62 14.91
C GLU A 50 -4.28 -20.62 14.48
N ALA A 51 -4.72 -19.52 13.85
CA ALA A 51 -6.07 -19.41 13.31
C ALA A 51 -6.35 -20.42 12.17
N ILE A 52 -5.37 -20.72 11.33
CA ILE A 52 -5.48 -21.74 10.27
C ILE A 52 -5.61 -23.13 10.89
N GLU A 53 -4.75 -23.51 11.83
CA GLU A 53 -4.84 -24.81 12.50
C GLU A 53 -6.14 -24.99 13.30
N ALA A 54 -6.73 -23.90 13.78
CA ALA A 54 -8.01 -23.90 14.49
C ALA A 54 -9.24 -23.85 13.57
N GLY A 55 -9.08 -23.80 12.23
CA GLY A 55 -10.18 -23.58 11.28
C GLY A 55 -10.85 -22.20 11.40
N ALA A 56 -10.26 -21.28 12.17
CA ALA A 56 -10.80 -19.97 12.51
C ALA A 56 -10.53 -18.93 11.41
N PHE A 57 -10.76 -19.31 10.14
CA PHE A 57 -10.44 -18.50 8.96
C PHE A 57 -11.12 -17.13 8.94
N SER A 58 -12.23 -16.96 9.68
CA SER A 58 -12.93 -15.68 9.86
C SER A 58 -12.13 -14.61 10.61
N THR A 59 -11.05 -15.00 11.30
CA THR A 59 -10.13 -14.09 12.00
C THR A 59 -8.97 -13.61 11.11
N LEU A 60 -8.83 -14.17 9.90
CA LEU A 60 -7.77 -13.81 8.96
C LEU A 60 -8.11 -12.54 8.17
N PRO A 61 -7.12 -11.76 7.69
CA PRO A 61 -7.39 -10.44 7.14
C PRO A 61 -8.17 -10.44 5.81
N SER A 62 -8.22 -11.56 5.09
CA SER A 62 -9.11 -11.77 3.93
C SER A 62 -9.22 -13.26 3.55
N ARG A 63 -10.27 -13.63 2.80
CA ARG A 63 -10.41 -14.96 2.16
C ARG A 63 -9.19 -15.30 1.28
N THR A 64 -8.65 -14.33 0.54
CA THR A 64 -7.47 -14.52 -0.32
C THR A 64 -6.23 -14.85 0.50
N TYR A 65 -6.05 -14.20 1.66
CA TYR A 65 -4.97 -14.52 2.59
C TYR A 65 -5.16 -15.88 3.26
N ALA A 66 -6.38 -16.28 3.61
CA ALA A 66 -6.65 -17.62 4.14
C ALA A 66 -6.17 -18.73 3.18
N ILE A 67 -6.53 -18.61 1.90
CA ILE A 67 -6.11 -19.55 0.84
C ILE A 67 -4.58 -19.50 0.65
N GLY A 68 -4.00 -18.29 0.52
CA GLY A 68 -2.56 -18.12 0.28
C GLY A 68 -1.67 -18.58 1.44
N PHE A 69 -2.09 -18.34 2.69
CA PHE A 69 -1.36 -18.76 3.88
C PHE A 69 -1.45 -20.28 4.08
N SER A 70 -2.64 -20.87 3.94
CA SER A 70 -2.81 -22.34 4.04
C SER A 70 -2.02 -23.07 2.95
N ARG A 71 -1.99 -22.53 1.73
CA ARG A 71 -1.13 -23.03 0.64
C ARG A 71 0.36 -22.95 0.98
N THR A 72 0.82 -21.82 1.53
CA THR A 72 2.23 -21.61 1.88
C THR A 72 2.66 -22.49 3.05
N TYR A 73 1.75 -22.72 4.01
CA TYR A 73 1.94 -23.68 5.09
C TYR A 73 2.01 -25.12 4.53
N ALA A 74 1.08 -25.53 3.67
CA ALA A 74 1.10 -26.85 3.02
C ALA A 74 2.46 -27.17 2.36
N ARG A 75 3.04 -26.20 1.63
CA ARG A 75 4.39 -26.32 1.06
C ARG A 75 5.46 -26.59 2.12
N ALA A 76 5.41 -25.89 3.25
CA ALA A 76 6.42 -26.01 4.31
C ALA A 76 6.38 -27.39 4.99
N VAL A 77 5.21 -28.04 5.04
CA VAL A 77 5.01 -29.38 5.63
C VAL A 77 4.81 -30.49 4.58
N GLY A 78 5.35 -30.30 3.38
CA GLY A 78 5.38 -31.33 2.32
C GLY A 78 4.02 -31.76 1.73
N LEU A 79 2.92 -31.05 2.02
CA LEU A 79 1.58 -31.35 1.50
C LEU A 79 1.32 -30.71 0.12
N ASP A 80 0.33 -31.25 -0.60
CA ASP A 80 -0.12 -30.68 -1.87
C ASP A 80 -0.77 -29.30 -1.67
N GLU A 81 0.00 -28.27 -2.04
CA GLU A 81 -0.39 -26.87 -2.13
C GLU A 81 -1.76 -26.64 -2.78
N THR A 82 -2.07 -27.37 -3.84
CA THR A 82 -3.25 -27.13 -4.69
C THR A 82 -4.49 -27.75 -4.06
N ALA A 83 -4.39 -29.00 -3.61
CA ALA A 83 -5.46 -29.66 -2.87
C ALA A 83 -5.86 -28.86 -1.61
N ILE A 84 -4.89 -28.42 -0.80
CA ILE A 84 -5.16 -27.61 0.40
C ILE A 84 -5.78 -26.25 0.03
N ALA A 85 -5.29 -25.58 -1.02
CA ALA A 85 -5.84 -24.29 -1.44
C ALA A 85 -7.28 -24.36 -2.00
N ASP A 86 -7.65 -25.50 -2.58
CA ASP A 86 -8.99 -25.76 -3.10
C ASP A 86 -9.96 -26.17 -1.99
N GLU A 87 -9.52 -27.00 -1.05
CA GLU A 87 -10.28 -27.40 0.14
C GLU A 87 -10.62 -26.20 1.04
N VAL A 88 -9.65 -25.31 1.31
CA VAL A 88 -9.89 -24.03 2.01
C VAL A 88 -10.89 -23.16 1.24
N ARG A 89 -10.89 -23.21 -0.09
CA ARG A 89 -11.85 -22.44 -0.90
C ARG A 89 -13.28 -22.96 -0.73
N LEU A 90 -13.45 -24.29 -0.61
CA LEU A 90 -14.72 -24.93 -0.30
C LEU A 90 -15.17 -24.61 1.13
N GLU A 91 -14.29 -24.81 2.12
CA GLU A 91 -14.59 -24.55 3.54
C GLU A 91 -14.99 -23.08 3.78
N LEU A 92 -14.32 -22.11 3.14
CA LEU A 92 -14.73 -20.70 3.22
C LEU A 92 -15.98 -20.37 2.37
N ALA A 93 -16.38 -21.19 1.41
CA ALA A 93 -17.62 -21.00 0.65
C ALA A 93 -18.84 -21.32 1.52
N ASP A 94 -18.78 -22.43 2.26
CA ASP A 94 -19.81 -22.83 3.23
C ASP A 94 -19.74 -21.98 4.52
N GLY A 95 -18.53 -21.68 4.99
CA GLY A 95 -18.22 -21.00 6.25
C GLY A 95 -18.40 -19.47 6.25
N GLY A 96 -19.58 -18.95 5.90
CA GLY A 96 -20.10 -17.64 6.32
C GLY A 96 -19.38 -16.34 5.88
N MET A 97 -18.13 -16.41 5.39
CA MET A 97 -17.30 -15.25 5.06
C MET A 97 -17.80 -14.44 3.85
N GLN A 98 -18.82 -14.98 3.17
CA GLN A 98 -19.54 -14.30 2.11
C GLN A 98 -20.16 -12.96 2.57
N ARG A 99 -20.56 -12.79 3.85
CA ARG A 99 -21.25 -11.54 4.29
C ARG A 99 -20.40 -10.27 4.30
N LEU A 100 -19.07 -10.35 4.28
CA LEU A 100 -18.18 -9.19 4.20
C LEU A 100 -17.63 -8.93 2.79
N ALA A 101 -17.92 -9.84 1.83
CA ALA A 101 -17.41 -9.79 0.46
C ALA A 101 -18.49 -9.96 -0.63
N ALA A 102 -19.78 -10.06 -0.26
CA ALA A 102 -20.91 -10.19 -1.19
C ALA A 102 -21.27 -8.88 -1.90
N GLY A 103 -20.29 -8.30 -2.59
CA GLY A 103 -20.41 -7.06 -3.37
C GLY A 103 -20.09 -7.22 -4.86
N SER A 104 -20.11 -8.45 -5.42
CA SER A 104 -19.91 -8.69 -6.87
C SER A 104 -20.15 -10.14 -7.34
N VAL A 105 -21.19 -10.83 -6.87
CA VAL A 105 -21.68 -12.04 -7.59
C VAL A 105 -22.75 -11.58 -8.58
N MET A 106 -22.34 -11.47 -9.85
CA MET A 106 -23.22 -11.15 -10.97
C MET A 106 -24.03 -12.40 -11.34
N GLU A 107 -25.27 -12.50 -10.84
CA GLU A 107 -26.21 -13.53 -11.28
C GLU A 107 -26.81 -13.14 -12.64
N PRO A 108 -26.61 -13.93 -13.73
CA PRO A 108 -27.15 -13.57 -15.03
C PRO A 108 -28.65 -13.89 -15.15
N GLY A 109 -29.48 -12.87 -15.42
CA GLY A 109 -30.75 -13.09 -16.11
C GLY A 109 -32.06 -13.01 -15.30
N ASP A 110 -32.19 -12.10 -14.33
CA ASP A 110 -33.52 -11.72 -13.80
C ASP A 110 -34.02 -10.39 -14.41
N PRO A 111 -34.88 -10.42 -15.45
CA PRO A 111 -35.44 -9.21 -16.06
C PRO A 111 -36.50 -8.52 -15.18
N ALA A 112 -36.94 -9.12 -14.07
CA ALA A 112 -37.93 -8.52 -13.18
C ALA A 112 -37.34 -7.42 -12.26
N LYS A 113 -36.01 -7.20 -12.31
CA LYS A 113 -35.30 -6.16 -11.53
C LYS A 113 -34.92 -4.92 -12.33
N LEU A 114 -35.55 -4.69 -13.48
CA LEU A 114 -35.36 -3.43 -14.20
C LEU A 114 -35.96 -2.26 -13.40
N PRO A 115 -35.23 -1.14 -13.25
CA PRO A 115 -35.78 0.06 -12.62
C PRO A 115 -36.98 0.58 -13.43
N SER A 116 -37.89 1.30 -12.76
CA SER A 116 -39.11 1.80 -13.39
C SER A 116 -38.82 2.57 -14.69
N ALA A 117 -39.69 2.40 -15.70
CA ALA A 117 -39.53 2.99 -17.03
C ALA A 117 -39.06 4.47 -17.06
N PRO A 118 -39.57 5.40 -16.22
CA PRO A 118 -39.02 6.76 -16.16
C PRO A 118 -37.57 6.82 -15.68
N LEU A 119 -37.16 6.01 -14.69
CA LEU A 119 -35.78 5.99 -14.20
C LEU A 119 -34.80 5.42 -15.22
N ALA A 120 -35.22 4.44 -16.03
CA ALA A 120 -34.46 3.97 -17.19
C ALA A 120 -34.28 5.10 -18.24
N TRP A 121 -35.32 5.91 -18.48
CA TRP A 121 -35.25 7.07 -19.39
C TRP A 121 -34.35 8.19 -18.84
N PHE A 122 -34.41 8.48 -17.54
CA PHE A 122 -33.50 9.40 -16.87
C PHE A 122 -32.05 8.90 -16.91
N GLY A 123 -31.81 7.60 -16.73
CA GLY A 123 -30.49 6.98 -16.89
C GLY A 123 -29.95 7.11 -18.31
N ALA A 124 -30.78 6.86 -19.33
CA ALA A 124 -30.41 7.05 -20.74
C ALA A 124 -30.13 8.53 -21.07
N PHE A 125 -30.92 9.46 -20.53
CA PHE A 125 -30.70 10.89 -20.70
C PHE A 125 -29.42 11.37 -20.00
N ALA A 126 -29.16 10.92 -18.77
CA ALA A 126 -27.92 11.22 -18.05
C ALA A 126 -26.69 10.64 -18.76
N ALA A 127 -26.79 9.42 -19.30
CA ALA A 127 -25.74 8.81 -20.13
C ALA A 127 -25.51 9.58 -21.43
N LEU A 128 -26.57 10.10 -22.08
CA LEU A 128 -26.45 10.96 -23.26
C LEU A 128 -25.77 12.29 -22.94
N VAL A 129 -26.16 12.97 -21.85
CA VAL A 129 -25.53 14.22 -21.40
C VAL A 129 -24.07 13.99 -21.04
N LEU A 130 -23.75 12.89 -20.35
CA LEU A 130 -22.38 12.51 -20.01
C LEU A 130 -21.56 12.17 -21.27
N ALA A 131 -22.15 11.46 -22.24
CA ALA A 131 -21.49 11.18 -23.52
C ALA A 131 -21.23 12.45 -24.33
N VAL A 132 -22.19 13.38 -24.42
CA VAL A 132 -22.00 14.70 -25.07
C VAL A 132 -20.93 15.52 -24.34
N GLY A 133 -20.93 15.52 -23.01
CA GLY A 133 -19.89 16.16 -22.18
C GLY A 133 -18.51 15.57 -22.41
N LEU A 134 -18.39 14.23 -22.49
CA LEU A 134 -17.15 13.55 -22.84
C LEU A 134 -16.71 13.84 -24.27
N ILE A 135 -17.62 13.84 -25.26
CA ILE A 135 -17.28 14.17 -26.65
C ILE A 135 -16.80 15.63 -26.76
N ALA A 136 -17.45 16.57 -26.08
CA ALA A 136 -16.99 17.96 -25.99
C ALA A 136 -15.61 18.06 -25.31
N PHE A 137 -15.41 17.39 -24.18
CA PHE A 137 -14.13 17.36 -23.47
C PHE A 137 -13.00 16.74 -24.29
N PHE A 138 -13.23 15.58 -24.91
CA PHE A 138 -12.23 14.91 -25.77
C PHE A 138 -11.97 15.67 -27.06
N SER A 139 -13.00 16.24 -27.72
CA SER A 139 -12.77 17.11 -28.88
C SER A 139 -12.00 18.39 -28.50
N SER A 140 -12.18 18.93 -27.28
CA SER A 140 -11.39 20.05 -26.77
C SER A 140 -9.98 19.67 -26.33
N ARG A 141 -9.76 18.45 -25.81
CA ARG A 141 -8.44 17.95 -25.36
C ARG A 141 -7.59 17.34 -26.49
N PHE A 142 -8.20 16.78 -27.54
CA PHE A 142 -7.54 16.05 -28.62
C PHE A 142 -7.83 16.59 -30.04
N GLY A 143 -8.82 17.47 -30.23
CA GLY A 143 -9.18 18.02 -31.55
C GLY A 143 -8.36 19.24 -32.00
N ALA A 144 -7.54 19.82 -31.13
CA ALA A 144 -6.69 20.96 -31.45
C ALA A 144 -5.43 20.54 -32.24
N GLY A 145 -5.59 20.16 -33.53
CA GLY A 145 -4.44 19.69 -34.30
C GLY A 145 -4.54 19.59 -35.84
N THR A 146 -5.71 19.70 -36.48
CA THR A 146 -5.82 19.55 -37.95
C THR A 146 -6.77 20.53 -38.63
N GLY A 147 -6.39 21.81 -38.63
CA GLY A 147 -6.83 22.78 -39.64
C GLY A 147 -5.62 23.25 -40.45
N PRO A 148 -5.71 23.43 -41.79
CA PRO A 148 -4.62 23.99 -42.57
C PRO A 148 -4.30 25.42 -42.08
N ALA A 149 -3.02 25.72 -41.89
CA ALA A 149 -2.58 26.99 -41.33
C ALA A 149 -3.00 28.18 -42.21
N PRO A 150 -3.48 29.30 -41.64
CA PRO A 150 -3.74 30.52 -42.40
C PRO A 150 -2.44 31.06 -43.01
N LEU A 151 -2.42 31.27 -44.33
CA LEU A 151 -1.25 31.78 -45.07
C LEU A 151 -1.00 33.29 -44.90
N VAL A 152 -1.49 33.89 -43.80
CA VAL A 152 -1.37 35.32 -43.52
C VAL A 152 -0.74 35.48 -42.13
N ALA A 153 0.57 35.73 -42.12
CA ALA A 153 1.26 36.18 -40.92
C ALA A 153 0.82 37.63 -40.61
N PRO A 154 0.33 37.94 -39.40
CA PRO A 154 0.15 39.32 -38.99
C PRO A 154 1.52 39.98 -38.90
N LEU A 155 1.74 41.08 -39.62
CA LEU A 155 2.92 41.91 -39.37
C LEU A 155 2.77 42.51 -37.97
N GLN A 156 3.69 42.13 -37.06
CA GLN A 156 3.83 42.81 -35.78
C GLN A 156 4.56 44.12 -36.01
N ASP A 157 3.81 45.22 -36.13
CA ASP A 157 4.36 46.57 -36.11
C ASP A 157 5.13 46.81 -34.81
N ALA A 158 6.32 47.41 -34.94
CA ALA A 158 7.16 47.73 -33.81
C ALA A 158 6.59 48.91 -33.01
N ALA A 159 6.13 48.63 -31.79
CA ALA A 159 5.82 49.66 -30.78
C ALA A 159 7.02 49.90 -29.84
N PRO A 160 7.22 51.13 -29.33
CA PRO A 160 8.52 51.58 -28.85
C PRO A 160 8.89 51.10 -27.45
N LEU A 161 10.20 51.12 -27.18
CA LEU A 161 10.81 50.88 -25.87
C LEU A 161 10.29 51.88 -24.82
N VAL A 162 9.53 51.39 -23.84
CA VAL A 162 9.19 52.15 -22.63
C VAL A 162 10.23 51.82 -21.55
N VAL A 163 11.11 52.76 -21.25
CA VAL A 163 12.02 52.65 -20.10
C VAL A 163 11.23 52.97 -18.83
N SER A 164 10.81 51.94 -18.10
CA SER A 164 10.33 52.11 -16.73
C SER A 164 11.51 52.29 -15.78
N ALA A 165 11.52 53.40 -15.05
CA ALA A 165 12.52 53.70 -14.05
C ALA A 165 12.41 52.79 -12.81
N ARG A 166 13.57 52.44 -12.24
CA ARG A 166 13.69 51.82 -10.92
C ARG A 166 13.46 52.88 -9.81
N PRO A 167 12.81 52.49 -8.72
CA PRO A 167 13.23 52.95 -7.41
C PRO A 167 13.52 51.80 -6.43
N GLU A 168 14.07 52.19 -5.29
CA GLU A 168 14.27 51.48 -4.04
C GLU A 168 15.11 50.19 -3.99
N ALA A 169 15.94 50.15 -2.95
CA ALA A 169 16.64 48.97 -2.48
C ALA A 169 15.91 48.40 -1.27
N ALA A 170 15.53 47.13 -1.34
CA ALA A 170 15.31 46.32 -0.15
C ALA A 170 16.58 45.47 0.06
N THR A 171 17.24 45.65 1.20
CA THR A 171 18.44 44.90 1.56
C THR A 171 18.05 43.46 1.88
N LEU A 172 18.39 42.52 0.99
CA LEU A 172 18.34 41.09 1.27
C LEU A 172 19.70 40.45 0.92
N ALA A 173 19.99 39.35 1.62
CA ALA A 173 21.20 38.54 1.51
C ALA A 173 21.46 38.08 0.05
N PRO A 174 22.69 37.67 -0.32
CA PRO A 174 23.01 37.29 -1.69
C PRO A 174 22.15 36.12 -2.18
N ALA A 175 21.14 36.43 -2.98
CA ALA A 175 20.35 35.47 -3.73
C ALA A 175 21.28 34.70 -4.67
N THR A 176 21.68 33.51 -4.24
CA THR A 176 22.63 32.63 -4.96
C THR A 176 21.89 31.64 -5.86
N GLY A 177 20.58 31.86 -6.08
CA GLY A 177 19.71 31.07 -6.93
C GLY A 177 19.07 31.91 -8.02
N GLY A 178 19.27 31.50 -9.27
CA GLY A 178 18.40 31.91 -10.38
C GLY A 178 17.00 31.33 -10.21
N GLU A 179 16.02 31.87 -10.93
CA GLU A 179 14.61 31.46 -10.82
C GLU A 179 14.43 30.02 -11.34
N VAL A 180 14.16 29.07 -10.43
CA VAL A 180 13.90 27.67 -10.79
C VAL A 180 12.39 27.46 -10.90
N VAL A 181 11.93 27.02 -12.07
CA VAL A 181 10.53 26.68 -12.31
C VAL A 181 10.41 25.23 -12.74
N PHE A 182 9.50 24.51 -12.09
CA PHE A 182 9.10 23.15 -12.46
C PHE A 182 7.77 23.21 -13.21
N THR A 183 7.68 22.55 -14.35
CA THR A 183 6.44 22.40 -15.13
C THR A 183 6.15 20.92 -15.33
N ALA A 184 4.96 20.47 -14.94
CA ALA A 184 4.55 19.08 -15.16
C ALA A 184 4.18 18.86 -16.64
N LEU A 185 4.79 17.84 -17.27
CA LEU A 185 4.59 17.50 -18.68
C LEU A 185 3.43 16.51 -18.90
N ASP A 186 2.95 15.88 -17.84
CA ASP A 186 1.81 14.96 -17.81
C ASP A 186 0.84 15.35 -16.69
N ASP A 187 -0.37 14.78 -16.76
CA ASP A 187 -1.32 14.83 -15.65
C ASP A 187 -0.85 13.91 -14.48
N GLU A 188 -1.19 14.28 -13.24
CA GLU A 188 -0.91 13.54 -11.98
C GLU A 188 0.57 13.37 -11.54
N VAL A 189 1.48 14.23 -11.98
CA VAL A 189 2.90 14.20 -11.58
C VAL A 189 3.04 14.52 -10.08
N TRP A 190 3.27 13.52 -9.22
CA TRP A 190 3.51 13.74 -7.80
C TRP A 190 4.90 14.30 -7.53
N VAL A 191 4.94 15.42 -6.82
CA VAL A 191 6.15 16.16 -6.46
C VAL A 191 6.10 16.54 -4.99
N ARG A 192 7.21 16.30 -4.29
CA ARG A 192 7.50 16.88 -2.98
C ARG A 192 8.82 17.64 -3.04
N ILE A 193 8.77 18.94 -2.78
CA ILE A 193 9.95 19.82 -2.66
C ILE A 193 10.04 20.28 -1.21
N TYR A 194 11.24 20.19 -0.63
CA TYR A 194 11.48 20.43 0.79
C TYR A 194 12.94 20.87 1.02
N GLU A 195 13.22 21.56 2.11
CA GLU A 195 14.58 21.98 2.49
C GLU A 195 15.32 20.91 3.30
N GLU A 196 16.65 20.95 3.35
CA GLU A 196 17.43 20.02 4.20
C GLU A 196 17.09 20.16 5.70
N GLY A 197 16.57 21.31 6.15
CA GLY A 197 15.99 21.52 7.48
C GLY A 197 14.61 20.87 7.72
N GLY A 198 13.98 20.29 6.69
CA GLY A 198 12.71 19.57 6.78
C GLY A 198 11.45 20.40 6.46
N GLU A 199 11.59 21.70 6.21
CA GLU A 199 10.47 22.55 5.77
C GLU A 199 9.95 22.10 4.39
N ARG A 200 8.62 22.10 4.23
CA ARG A 200 7.92 21.62 3.03
C ARG A 200 7.52 22.80 2.16
N LEU A 201 8.18 22.97 1.03
CA LEU A 201 7.91 24.05 0.06
C LEU A 201 6.74 23.69 -0.88
N LEU A 202 6.64 22.42 -1.29
CA LEU A 202 5.52 21.87 -2.07
C LEU A 202 5.32 20.38 -1.75
N GLU A 203 4.07 19.92 -1.66
CA GLU A 203 3.74 18.48 -1.69
C GLU A 203 2.36 18.27 -2.32
N LYS A 204 2.32 17.89 -3.62
CA LYS A 204 1.06 17.76 -4.40
C LYS A 204 1.23 16.81 -5.58
N ARG A 205 0.11 16.37 -6.18
CA ARG A 205 0.05 15.96 -7.59
C ARG A 205 -0.17 17.21 -8.45
N MET A 206 0.74 17.46 -9.37
CA MET A 206 0.64 18.53 -10.36
C MET A 206 -0.15 18.03 -11.58
N ALA A 207 -1.04 18.86 -12.11
CA ALA A 207 -1.71 18.62 -13.39
C ALA A 207 -0.80 18.97 -14.57
N ARG A 208 -1.15 18.54 -15.80
CA ARG A 208 -0.38 18.90 -17.00
C ARG A 208 -0.29 20.42 -17.14
N ASP A 209 0.90 20.91 -17.50
CA ASP A 209 1.27 22.32 -17.63
C ASP A 209 1.16 23.16 -16.33
N GLU A 210 0.84 22.54 -15.18
CA GLU A 210 0.92 23.20 -13.87
C GLU A 210 2.37 23.56 -13.57
N ARG A 211 2.59 24.78 -13.06
CA ARG A 211 3.92 25.32 -12.78
C ARG A 211 4.09 25.63 -11.29
N TYR A 212 5.28 25.33 -10.78
CA TYR A 212 5.72 25.72 -9.45
C TYR A 212 7.04 26.48 -9.55
N VAL A 213 7.06 27.71 -9.04
CA VAL A 213 8.26 28.53 -8.90
C VAL A 213 8.87 28.25 -7.53
N LEU A 214 10.15 27.93 -7.50
CA LEU A 214 10.88 27.68 -6.26
C LEU A 214 11.18 29.03 -5.56
N PRO A 215 10.91 29.18 -4.25
CA PRO A 215 11.28 30.39 -3.52
C PRO A 215 12.79 30.68 -3.60
N ALA A 216 13.15 31.95 -3.83
CA ALA A 216 14.55 32.36 -4.05
C ALA A 216 15.39 32.39 -2.76
N ASP A 217 14.73 32.39 -1.61
CA ASP A 217 15.27 32.27 -0.26
C ASP A 217 15.43 30.81 0.21
N ALA A 218 15.02 29.83 -0.60
CA ALA A 218 15.02 28.43 -0.22
C ALA A 218 16.44 27.87 0.04
N THR A 219 16.65 27.24 1.20
CA THR A 219 17.96 26.73 1.63
C THR A 219 18.13 25.23 1.34
N ASP A 220 19.07 24.88 0.46
CA ASP A 220 19.25 23.55 -0.14
C ASP A 220 17.92 22.83 -0.45
N PRO A 221 17.10 23.38 -1.38
CA PRO A 221 15.85 22.76 -1.78
C PRO A 221 16.13 21.42 -2.48
N ARG A 222 15.43 20.38 -2.02
CA ARG A 222 15.51 18.99 -2.52
C ARG A 222 14.16 18.51 -3.00
N ILE A 223 14.18 17.59 -3.97
CA ILE A 223 12.97 17.00 -4.55
C ILE A 223 12.89 15.48 -4.35
N ASN A 224 11.68 15.00 -4.10
CA ASN A 224 11.26 13.61 -4.29
C ASN A 224 10.16 13.57 -5.36
N THR A 225 10.28 12.68 -6.35
CA THR A 225 9.24 12.43 -7.36
C THR A 225 9.33 11.01 -7.89
N GLY A 226 8.18 10.44 -8.28
CA GLY A 226 8.09 9.17 -9.01
C GLY A 226 8.07 9.32 -10.53
N ARG A 227 8.03 10.56 -11.05
CA ARG A 227 7.97 10.89 -12.49
C ARG A 227 9.00 11.99 -12.84
N PRO A 228 10.30 11.72 -12.68
CA PRO A 228 11.38 12.66 -13.04
C PRO A 228 11.47 12.93 -14.54
N ASP A 229 10.93 12.01 -15.36
CA ASP A 229 10.79 12.04 -16.81
C ASP A 229 9.75 13.08 -17.27
N ALA A 230 8.68 13.28 -16.49
CA ALA A 230 7.56 14.15 -16.82
C ALA A 230 7.63 15.52 -16.10
N LEU A 231 8.83 15.96 -15.72
CA LEU A 231 9.04 17.24 -15.05
C LEU A 231 10.06 18.09 -15.83
N ALA A 232 9.56 19.05 -16.60
CA ALA A 232 10.40 20.05 -17.22
C ALA A 232 10.89 21.05 -16.17
N ILE A 233 12.15 21.44 -16.29
CA ILE A 233 12.82 22.34 -15.34
C ILE A 233 13.48 23.47 -16.13
N THR A 234 13.22 24.70 -15.72
CA THR A 234 13.91 25.88 -16.25
C THR A 234 14.62 26.65 -15.14
N VAL A 235 15.80 27.17 -15.43
CA VAL A 235 16.57 28.09 -14.57
C VAL A 235 16.75 29.40 -15.32
N ASP A 236 16.25 30.51 -14.78
CA ASP A 236 16.23 31.83 -15.45
C ASP A 236 15.60 31.76 -16.86
N GLY A 237 14.52 30.98 -17.00
CA GLY A 237 13.83 30.72 -18.27
C GLY A 237 14.56 29.77 -19.25
N LYS A 238 15.78 29.32 -18.94
CA LYS A 238 16.53 28.36 -19.77
C LYS A 238 16.21 26.93 -19.35
N SER A 239 15.81 26.09 -20.31
CA SER A 239 15.60 24.66 -20.05
C SER A 239 16.90 23.97 -19.62
N VAL A 240 16.84 23.21 -18.53
CA VAL A 240 17.92 22.31 -18.10
C VAL A 240 17.53 20.85 -18.35
N ALA A 241 18.49 19.93 -18.33
CA ALA A 241 18.19 18.50 -18.46
C ALA A 241 17.19 18.03 -17.38
N PRO A 242 16.32 17.03 -17.66
CA PRO A 242 15.41 16.45 -16.67
C PRO A 242 16.17 15.79 -15.51
N LEU A 243 15.47 15.39 -14.44
CA LEU A 243 16.11 14.69 -13.32
C LEU A 243 16.54 13.26 -13.70
N SER A 244 15.81 12.64 -14.61
CA SER A 244 16.12 11.36 -15.27
C SER A 244 15.24 11.24 -16.51
N ASP A 245 15.73 10.58 -17.56
CA ASP A 245 14.95 10.29 -18.78
C ASP A 245 14.03 9.06 -18.62
N MET A 246 14.01 8.43 -17.45
CA MET A 246 13.23 7.22 -17.15
C MET A 246 12.24 7.47 -15.99
N PRO A 247 11.06 6.82 -15.98
CA PRO A 247 10.09 6.89 -14.87
C PRO A 247 10.57 6.08 -13.66
N VAL A 248 11.62 6.56 -12.99
CA VAL A 248 12.21 5.97 -11.78
C VAL A 248 12.01 6.87 -10.58
N MET A 249 11.93 6.30 -9.38
CA MET A 249 11.84 7.11 -8.16
C MET A 249 13.14 7.87 -7.91
N VAL A 250 13.06 9.20 -7.93
CA VAL A 250 14.16 10.10 -7.57
C VAL A 250 13.88 10.70 -6.19
N SER A 251 14.89 10.75 -5.32
CA SER A 251 14.75 11.23 -3.95
C SER A 251 15.98 11.99 -3.46
N ARG A 252 15.72 13.04 -2.66
CA ARG A 252 16.71 13.92 -2.00
C ARG A 252 17.69 14.62 -2.94
N VAL A 253 17.36 14.73 -4.23
CA VAL A 253 18.17 15.43 -5.22
C VAL A 253 18.03 16.93 -5.00
N SER A 254 19.15 17.63 -4.79
CA SER A 254 19.17 19.09 -4.70
C SER A 254 18.77 19.72 -6.04
N VAL A 255 17.86 20.69 -5.97
CA VAL A 255 17.28 21.38 -7.13
C VAL A 255 17.47 22.90 -7.06
N SER A 256 18.48 23.36 -6.33
CA SER A 256 18.96 24.74 -6.44
C SER A 256 19.44 25.02 -7.88
N ALA A 257 19.33 26.28 -8.32
CA ALA A 257 19.78 26.71 -9.65
C ALA A 257 21.23 26.29 -9.93
N ALA A 258 22.12 26.44 -8.94
CA ALA A 258 23.52 26.02 -9.02
C ALA A 258 23.67 24.51 -9.27
N ALA A 259 22.92 23.66 -8.55
CA ALA A 259 22.99 22.19 -8.72
C ALA A 259 22.47 21.75 -10.09
N LEU A 260 21.36 22.34 -10.56
CA LEU A 260 20.75 22.05 -11.86
C LEU A 260 21.65 22.47 -13.04
N LEU A 261 22.30 23.63 -12.94
CA LEU A 261 23.26 24.11 -13.92
C LEU A 261 24.55 23.27 -13.89
N ALA A 262 25.04 22.88 -12.71
CA ALA A 262 26.22 22.02 -12.56
C ALA A 262 26.04 20.63 -13.20
N ARG A 263 24.82 20.07 -13.23
CA ARG A 263 24.52 18.83 -13.98
C ARG A 263 24.60 19.02 -15.50
N THR A 264 24.32 20.22 -15.99
CA THR A 264 24.27 20.54 -17.43
C THR A 264 25.64 20.96 -17.97
N ALA A 265 26.55 21.40 -17.11
CA ALA A 265 27.94 21.66 -17.48
C ALA A 265 28.62 20.34 -17.89
N PRO A 266 29.19 20.22 -19.12
CA PRO A 266 29.95 19.04 -19.49
C PRO A 266 31.13 18.89 -18.53
N THR A 267 31.23 17.74 -17.87
CA THR A 267 32.31 17.45 -16.93
C THR A 267 33.64 17.46 -17.66
N ALA A 268 34.33 18.60 -17.66
CA ALA A 268 35.73 18.66 -17.98
C ALA A 268 36.45 17.75 -16.99
N VAL A 269 36.99 16.63 -17.47
CA VAL A 269 37.67 15.62 -16.66
C VAL A 269 39.03 16.16 -16.24
N THR A 270 39.04 17.09 -15.30
CA THR A 270 40.24 17.52 -14.58
C THR A 270 40.62 16.39 -13.65
N VAL A 271 41.49 15.49 -14.11
CA VAL A 271 42.09 14.44 -13.28
C VAL A 271 42.91 15.14 -12.18
N PRO A 272 42.54 15.01 -10.88
CA PRO A 272 43.33 15.61 -9.82
C PRO A 272 44.56 14.75 -9.57
N THR A 273 45.73 15.23 -9.99
CA THR A 273 47.02 14.64 -9.60
C THR A 273 47.15 14.69 -8.06
N PRO A 274 47.25 13.57 -7.34
CA PRO A 274 47.34 13.60 -5.89
C PRO A 274 48.74 14.06 -5.45
N ALA A 275 48.84 15.31 -5.03
CA ALA A 275 49.98 15.79 -4.27
C ALA A 275 49.91 15.23 -2.84
N PHE A 276 50.66 14.16 -2.57
CA PHE A 276 50.77 13.60 -1.22
C PHE A 276 51.50 14.58 -0.30
N THR A 277 50.75 15.27 0.56
CA THR A 277 51.29 15.97 1.73
C THR A 277 51.10 15.07 2.94
N THR A 278 52.20 14.63 3.53
CA THR A 278 52.21 13.71 4.68
C THR A 278 51.93 14.45 6.00
N PRO A 279 50.94 14.05 6.80
CA PRO A 279 50.99 14.23 8.24
C PRO A 279 51.50 12.96 8.92
N ALA A 280 52.53 13.10 9.75
CA ALA A 280 52.97 12.01 10.62
C ALA A 280 51.93 11.80 11.75
N SER A 281 51.50 10.55 11.96
CA SER A 281 50.81 10.16 13.19
C SER A 281 51.25 8.77 13.62
N THR A 282 51.66 8.68 14.88
CA THR A 282 52.30 7.52 15.49
C THR A 282 51.32 6.37 15.67
N ALA A 283 51.67 5.17 15.20
CA ALA A 283 50.92 3.94 15.50
C ALA A 283 51.87 2.79 15.84
N SER A 284 51.92 2.42 17.13
CA SER A 284 52.50 1.16 17.59
C SER A 284 51.43 0.07 17.61
N ALA A 285 51.53 -0.92 16.71
CA ALA A 285 50.92 -2.24 16.91
C ALA A 285 51.59 -3.28 16.00
N SER A 286 52.03 -4.39 16.58
CA SER A 286 52.69 -5.49 15.85
C SER A 286 51.66 -6.45 15.25
N VAL A 287 51.77 -6.76 13.96
CA VAL A 287 51.08 -7.89 13.32
C VAL A 287 52.06 -8.66 12.45
N ARG A 288 52.07 -9.99 12.61
CA ARG A 288 52.97 -10.95 11.96
C ARG A 288 52.39 -11.42 10.62
N ALA A 289 53.24 -11.55 9.60
CA ALA A 289 52.86 -11.81 8.21
C ALA A 289 52.37 -13.25 7.93
N PRO A 290 51.60 -13.45 6.82
CA PRO A 290 51.37 -14.74 6.18
C PRO A 290 51.90 -14.81 4.73
N ALA A 291 52.45 -15.97 4.33
CA ALA A 291 52.72 -16.38 2.95
C ALA A 291 52.93 -17.93 2.89
N PRO A 292 52.86 -18.62 1.72
CA PRO A 292 51.58 -18.94 1.10
C PRO A 292 51.46 -20.39 0.51
N ALA A 293 50.24 -20.69 0.03
CA ALA A 293 49.88 -21.67 -1.03
C ALA A 293 49.90 -23.20 -0.75
N VAL A 294 48.87 -23.91 -1.25
CA VAL A 294 48.93 -24.84 -2.41
C VAL A 294 47.65 -25.73 -2.54
N ARG A 295 46.91 -25.52 -3.64
CA ARG A 295 46.15 -26.47 -4.53
C ARG A 295 45.07 -27.49 -4.03
N SER A 296 44.03 -27.57 -4.88
CA SER A 296 43.27 -28.75 -5.38
C SER A 296 42.01 -29.30 -4.66
N SER A 297 40.92 -29.31 -5.43
CA SER A 297 39.68 -30.13 -5.34
C SER A 297 39.91 -31.60 -5.81
N PRO A 298 38.92 -32.54 -5.87
CA PRO A 298 37.48 -32.48 -5.56
C PRO A 298 36.90 -33.69 -4.74
N SER A 299 35.56 -33.82 -4.72
CA SER A 299 34.68 -34.90 -4.18
C SER A 299 34.86 -36.31 -4.85
N PRO A 300 34.14 -37.44 -4.52
CA PRO A 300 33.01 -37.64 -3.58
C PRO A 300 32.90 -39.03 -2.81
N ALA A 301 31.85 -39.15 -1.97
CA ALA A 301 30.93 -40.31 -1.76
C ALA A 301 31.27 -41.66 -1.03
N VAL A 302 30.21 -42.17 -0.36
CA VAL A 302 29.78 -43.53 0.08
C VAL A 302 30.45 -44.33 1.23
N THR A 303 29.56 -44.98 2.01
CA THR A 303 29.68 -46.30 2.70
C THR A 303 30.12 -46.39 4.17
N ALA A 304 29.11 -46.34 5.04
CA ALA A 304 28.70 -47.35 6.05
C ALA A 304 29.62 -47.85 7.21
N ALA A 305 28.89 -48.17 8.28
CA ALA A 305 29.13 -49.22 9.30
C ALA A 305 30.07 -48.92 10.49
N ARG A 306 29.46 -48.92 11.69
CA ARG A 306 29.58 -49.96 12.75
C ARG A 306 29.75 -49.39 14.16
N ALA A 307 28.81 -49.74 15.05
CA ALA A 307 28.92 -49.52 16.50
C ALA A 307 29.99 -50.43 17.13
N PRO A 308 30.54 -50.06 18.31
CA PRO A 308 29.90 -50.57 19.54
C PRO A 308 29.88 -49.58 20.73
N ALA A 309 28.95 -49.82 21.66
CA ALA A 309 28.96 -49.32 23.05
C ALA A 309 29.88 -50.21 23.93
N PRO A 310 30.02 -50.05 25.28
CA PRO A 310 29.37 -49.09 26.19
C PRO A 310 30.25 -48.46 27.31
N ALA A 311 29.75 -47.37 27.92
CA ALA A 311 29.96 -46.95 29.32
C ALA A 311 28.97 -45.80 29.62
N ALA A 312 27.96 -45.86 30.50
CA ALA A 312 27.93 -46.12 31.94
C ALA A 312 28.02 -44.83 32.81
N GLN A 313 26.84 -44.25 33.11
CA GLN A 313 26.44 -43.29 34.18
C GLN A 313 25.09 -42.72 33.71
N GLN A 314 23.89 -43.10 34.19
CA GLN A 314 23.39 -43.27 35.56
C GLN A 314 23.62 -42.05 36.45
N ASP A 315 22.63 -41.16 36.52
CA ASP A 315 21.90 -40.94 37.78
C ASP A 315 20.46 -40.40 37.56
N ALA A 316 19.62 -40.56 38.59
CA ALA A 316 18.28 -39.99 38.82
C ALA A 316 17.10 -40.37 37.89
N ALA A 317 16.14 -41.13 38.44
CA ALA A 317 14.76 -41.27 37.93
C ALA A 317 13.72 -41.24 39.08
N PRO A 318 12.46 -40.76 38.83
CA PRO A 318 11.45 -40.45 39.86
C PRO A 318 10.39 -41.57 40.06
N PRO A 319 9.45 -41.41 41.03
CA PRO A 319 8.04 -41.22 40.63
C PRO A 319 7.15 -40.36 41.57
N ALA A 320 5.93 -40.06 41.08
CA ALA A 320 4.67 -39.78 41.83
C ALA A 320 4.47 -38.36 42.45
N ALA A 321 3.27 -37.75 42.52
CA ALA A 321 1.90 -38.18 42.14
C ALA A 321 0.98 -36.98 41.74
N ARG A 322 -0.19 -37.28 41.15
CA ARG A 322 -1.43 -36.44 41.13
C ARG A 322 -2.50 -37.15 42.02
N PRO A 323 -3.74 -36.63 42.31
CA PRO A 323 -4.42 -35.38 41.89
C PRO A 323 -5.23 -34.61 42.99
N ALA A 324 -5.98 -33.57 42.56
CA ALA A 324 -7.25 -33.04 43.12
C ALA A 324 -7.20 -31.97 44.27
N PRO A 325 -8.33 -31.32 44.67
CA PRO A 325 -8.63 -29.93 44.24
C PRO A 325 -9.06 -28.95 45.38
N LEU A 326 -9.69 -27.82 45.02
CA LEU A 326 -10.20 -26.68 45.83
C LEU A 326 -9.16 -25.56 46.05
N GLN A 327 -9.39 -24.30 45.63
CA GLN A 327 -10.37 -23.41 46.26
C GLN A 327 -10.95 -22.34 45.34
N THR A 328 -12.24 -22.07 45.56
CA THR A 328 -12.95 -20.82 45.27
C THR A 328 -12.28 -19.61 45.91
N ILE A 329 -11.98 -18.58 45.10
CA ILE A 329 -12.14 -17.18 45.51
C ILE A 329 -12.83 -16.45 44.34
N ALA A 330 -13.91 -15.75 44.65
CA ALA A 330 -14.66 -14.95 43.69
C ALA A 330 -14.19 -13.49 43.74
N GLU A 331 -14.10 -12.85 42.57
CA GLU A 331 -14.11 -11.38 42.45
C GLU A 331 -15.20 -10.94 41.45
N PRO A 332 -15.76 -9.73 41.60
CA PRO A 332 -17.11 -9.44 41.16
C PRO A 332 -17.24 -8.97 39.72
N VAL A 333 -18.35 -9.37 39.09
CA VAL A 333 -18.87 -8.79 37.86
C VAL A 333 -19.36 -7.36 38.12
N PRO A 334 -18.89 -6.32 37.39
CA PRO A 334 -19.57 -5.04 37.35
C PRO A 334 -20.83 -5.15 36.48
N ALA A 335 -22.01 -5.00 37.09
CA ALA A 335 -23.27 -4.98 36.37
C ALA A 335 -23.38 -3.70 35.49
N PRO A 336 -23.93 -3.79 34.25
CA PRO A 336 -24.30 -2.61 33.50
C PRO A 336 -25.49 -1.93 34.16
N ALA A 337 -25.40 -0.61 34.36
CA ALA A 337 -26.47 0.17 34.99
C ALA A 337 -27.74 0.18 34.14
N SER A 338 -28.89 -0.01 34.80
CA SER A 338 -30.22 0.09 34.18
C SER A 338 -30.50 1.52 33.71
N THR A 339 -30.39 1.77 32.40
CA THR A 339 -30.93 3.00 31.79
C THR A 339 -32.41 2.82 31.51
N THR A 340 -33.25 3.40 32.38
CA THR A 340 -34.69 3.54 32.16
C THR A 340 -34.94 4.42 30.93
N VAL A 341 -35.52 3.84 29.88
CA VAL A 341 -36.13 4.61 28.77
C VAL A 341 -37.65 4.61 28.97
N PRO A 342 -38.30 5.79 29.09
CA PRO A 342 -39.75 5.84 29.22
C PRO A 342 -40.42 5.44 27.90
N VAL A 343 -41.43 4.57 27.99
CA VAL A 343 -42.30 4.21 26.87
C VAL A 343 -43.22 5.39 26.54
N THR A 344 -42.99 6.03 25.40
CA THR A 344 -43.92 7.02 24.85
C THR A 344 -44.99 6.32 24.02
N VAL A 345 -46.25 6.47 24.45
CA VAL A 345 -47.44 6.00 23.72
C VAL A 345 -47.69 6.90 22.50
N PRO A 346 -47.90 6.35 21.29
CA PRO A 346 -48.33 7.15 20.14
C PRO A 346 -49.82 7.49 20.27
N GLY A 347 -50.11 8.71 20.73
CA GLY A 347 -51.45 9.31 20.71
C GLY A 347 -51.92 9.62 19.28
N ALA A 348 -53.23 9.51 19.05
CA ALA A 348 -53.82 9.56 17.71
C ALA A 348 -53.75 10.94 17.03
N ILE A 349 -53.69 10.92 15.70
CA ILE A 349 -53.87 12.07 14.82
C ILE A 349 -55.38 12.40 14.73
N PRO A 350 -55.83 13.64 14.97
CA PRO A 350 -57.17 14.07 14.59
C PRO A 350 -57.23 14.48 13.11
N THR A 351 -58.28 14.04 12.43
CA THR A 351 -58.51 14.27 10.99
C THR A 351 -59.58 15.34 10.77
N SER A 352 -59.26 16.31 9.91
CA SER A 352 -60.18 17.15 9.10
C SER A 352 -61.13 18.16 9.75
N ALA A 353 -61.50 19.11 8.87
CA ALA A 353 -62.61 20.07 8.90
C ALA A 353 -62.38 21.37 9.68
N SER A 354 -62.82 22.57 9.25
CA SER A 354 -63.21 23.17 7.96
C SER A 354 -64.07 24.39 8.32
N GLU A 355 -63.53 25.60 8.25
CA GLU A 355 -64.24 26.89 8.15
C GLU A 355 -63.14 27.91 7.75
N THR A 356 -63.17 28.62 6.62
CA THR A 356 -64.20 29.52 6.05
C THR A 356 -64.50 30.69 6.98
N SER A 357 -63.99 31.89 6.66
CA SER A 357 -64.78 33.03 6.12
C SER A 357 -64.06 34.39 6.25
N VAL A 358 -64.43 35.35 5.38
CA VAL A 358 -64.22 36.83 5.46
C VAL A 358 -62.75 37.31 5.66
N ALA A 359 -62.01 37.77 4.65
CA ALA A 359 -62.17 38.98 3.81
C ALA A 359 -61.97 40.32 4.56
N ASP A 360 -60.82 40.98 4.33
CA ASP A 360 -60.69 42.43 4.49
C ASP A 360 -59.66 42.99 3.48
N SER A 361 -59.90 44.25 3.11
CA SER A 361 -59.12 45.26 2.37
C SER A 361 -57.64 44.93 2.06
N GLY A 362 -57.09 45.19 0.86
CA GLY A 362 -57.54 46.13 -0.17
C GLY A 362 -56.79 47.45 -0.08
N GLU A 363 -55.50 47.45 -0.43
CA GLU A 363 -54.72 48.69 -0.56
C GLU A 363 -53.79 48.68 -1.78
N ASP A 364 -53.80 49.81 -2.47
CA ASP A 364 -53.01 50.20 -3.64
C ASP A 364 -51.49 49.96 -3.46
N ASN A 365 -50.81 49.59 -4.55
CA ASN A 365 -49.87 50.50 -5.23
C ASN A 365 -49.24 49.81 -6.46
N SER A 366 -49.38 50.40 -7.66
CA SER A 366 -48.66 49.96 -8.86
C SER A 366 -48.40 51.09 -9.84
N ALA A 367 -47.28 50.99 -10.56
CA ALA A 367 -46.78 51.84 -11.63
C ALA A 367 -46.14 53.19 -11.22
N GLY A 368 -44.84 53.31 -11.55
CA GLY A 368 -43.94 54.44 -11.36
C GLY A 368 -42.53 54.04 -11.78
#